data_AF-A0A349D3E0-F1
#
_entry.id   AF-A0A349D3E0-F1
#
_cell.length_a   1.000
_cell.length_b   1.000
_cell.length_c   1.000
_cell.angle_alpha   90.00
_cell.angle_beta   90.00
_cell.angle_gamma   90.00
#
_symmetry.space_group_name_H-M   'P 1'
#
loop_
_entity.id
_entity.type
_entity.pdbx_description
1 polymer ?
#
loop_
_entity_poly.entity_id
_entity_poly.type
_entity_poly.pdbx_seq_one_letter_code
_entity_poly.pdbx_strand_id
1 'polypeptide(L)' 'MQIPDLEKELRELTVSVLKMRLGIKLKKEKDTARYRLNRRQIARVRTILAEKQRESLSVKGKTSTLPHPKK' A
#
# COMPACT_ATOMS: atom_id res chain seq x y z
N MET A 1 -6.45 11.47 -0.53
CA MET A 1 -6.30 10.51 0.58
C MET A 1 -5.06 10.83 1.39
N GLN A 2 -5.17 10.87 2.70
CA GLN A 2 -4.02 11.00 3.58
C GLN A 2 -3.36 9.63 3.77
N ILE A 3 -2.13 9.59 4.29
CA ILE A 3 -1.42 8.32 4.54
C ILE A 3 -2.22 7.39 5.47
N PRO A 4 -2.83 7.86 6.58
CA PRO A 4 -3.63 7.01 7.46
C PRO A 4 -4.84 6.37 6.76
N ASP A 5 -5.48 7.11 5.85
CA ASP A 5 -6.63 6.59 5.08
C ASP A 5 -6.20 5.46 4.16
N LEU A 6 -5.04 5.60 3.49
CA LEU A 6 -4.49 4.57 2.61
C LEU A 6 -4.11 3.31 3.38
N GLU A 7 -3.58 3.45 4.59
CA GLU A 7 -3.30 2.31 5.46
C GLU A 7 -4.57 1.59 5.91
N LYS A 8 -5.62 2.34 6.25
CA LYS A 8 -6.92 1.79 6.60
C LYS A 8 -7.54 1.02 5.43
N GLU A 9 -7.57 1.64 4.25
CA GLU A 9 -8.07 1.01 3.01
C GLU A 9 -7.27 -0.27 2.68
N LEU A 10 -5.95 -0.23 2.82
CA LEU A 10 -5.08 -1.38 2.58
C LEU A 10 -5.43 -2.55 3.52
N ARG A 11 -5.69 -2.27 4.80
CA ARG A 11 -6.09 -3.29 5.79
C ARG A 11 -7.44 -3.91 5.41
N GLU A 12 -8.43 -3.09 5.09
CA GLU A 12 -9.77 -3.54 4.71
C GLU A 12 -9.75 -4.41 3.44
N LEU A 13 -9.05 -3.96 2.39
CA LEU A 13 -8.88 -4.73 1.16
C LEU A 13 -8.15 -6.04 1.40
N THR A 14 -7.13 -6.04 2.26
CA THR A 14 -6.37 -7.25 2.60
C THR A 14 -7.25 -8.28 3.31
N VAL A 15 -8.05 -7.86 4.30
CA VAL A 15 -9.01 -8.74 5.00
C VAL A 15 -10.03 -9.31 4.02
N SER A 16 -10.57 -8.48 3.12
CA SER A 16 -11.50 -8.92 2.07
C SER A 16 -10.88 -9.99 1.16
N VAL A 17 -9.66 -9.76 0.68
CA VAL A 17 -8.93 -10.70 -0.18
C VAL A 17 -8.62 -12.01 0.54
N LEU A 18 -8.27 -11.97 1.82
CA LEU A 18 -8.00 -13.19 2.61
C LEU A 18 -9.28 -14.02 2.82
N LYS A 19 -10.41 -13.37 3.11
CA LYS A 19 -11.72 -14.05 3.21
C LYS A 19 -12.09 -14.73 1.89
N MET A 20 -11.99 -14.01 0.77
CA MET A 20 -12.26 -14.59 -0.56
C MET A 20 -11.29 -15.71 -0.90
N ARG A 21 -10.00 -15.57 -0.58
CA ARG A 21 -9.00 -16.63 -0.81
C ARG A 21 -9.37 -17.91 -0.06
N LEU A 22 -9.85 -17.77 1.18
CA LEU A 22 -10.32 -18.90 1.98
C LEU A 22 -11.60 -19.52 1.37
N GLY A 23 -12.57 -18.68 0.97
CA GLY A 23 -13.80 -19.12 0.29
C GLY A 23 -13.52 -19.90 -1.00
N ILE A 24 -12.59 -19.42 -1.82
CA ILE A 24 -12.15 -20.09 -3.06
C ILE A 24 -11.47 -21.42 -2.74
N LYS A 25 -10.56 -21.46 -1.75
CA LYS A 25 -9.90 -22.72 -1.33
C LYS A 25 -10.89 -23.76 -0.83
N LEU A 26 -11.90 -23.33 -0.07
CA LEU A 26 -12.95 -24.20 0.46
C LEU A 26 -14.04 -24.51 -0.58
N LYS A 27 -13.89 -24.06 -1.84
CA LYS A 27 -14.88 -24.19 -2.92
C LYS A 27 -16.27 -23.62 -2.58
N LYS A 28 -16.35 -22.73 -1.56
CA LYS A 28 -17.58 -22.04 -1.15
C LYS A 28 -17.89 -20.84 -2.05
N GLU A 29 -16.86 -20.27 -2.68
CA GLU A 29 -16.96 -19.04 -3.45
C GLU A 29 -16.22 -19.20 -4.78
N LYS A 30 -16.91 -18.97 -5.91
CA LYS A 30 -16.37 -19.15 -7.27
C LYS A 30 -15.89 -17.84 -7.90
N ASP A 31 -16.23 -16.70 -7.31
CA ASP A 31 -15.95 -15.37 -7.88
C ASP A 31 -14.46 -15.01 -7.77
N THR A 32 -13.71 -15.50 -8.75
CA THR A 32 -12.27 -15.21 -8.89
C THR A 32 -12.00 -13.85 -9.51
N ALA A 33 -12.99 -13.23 -10.18
CA ALA A 33 -12.82 -11.93 -10.82
C ALA A 33 -12.73 -10.82 -9.77
N ARG A 34 -13.63 -10.84 -8.77
CA ARG A 34 -13.60 -9.90 -7.64
C ARG A 34 -12.32 -10.04 -6.82
N TYR A 35 -11.86 -11.27 -6.58
CA TYR A 35 -10.56 -11.52 -5.94
C TYR A 35 -9.38 -10.90 -6.73
N ARG A 36 -9.36 -11.06 -8.06
CA ARG A 36 -8.32 -10.47 -8.92
C ARG A 36 -8.37 -8.94 -8.90
N LEU A 37 -9.57 -8.36 -8.93
CA LEU A 37 -9.76 -6.90 -8.88
C LEU A 37 -9.24 -6.34 -7.55
N ASN A 38 -9.64 -6.93 -6.42
CA ASN A 38 -9.19 -6.46 -5.11
C ASN A 38 -7.67 -6.62 -4.93
N ARG A 39 -7.06 -7.67 -5.49
CA ARG A 39 -5.59 -7.81 -5.52
C ARG A 39 -4.91 -6.69 -6.32
N ARG A 40 -5.47 -6.28 -7.46
CA ARG A 40 -4.94 -5.16 -8.24
C ARG A 40 -5.10 -3.84 -7.48
N GLN A 41 -6.22 -3.66 -6.79
CA GLN A 41 -6.44 -2.47 -5.95
C GLN A 41 -5.42 -2.39 -4.81
N ILE A 42 -5.12 -3.51 -4.12
CA ILE A 42 -4.05 -3.56 -3.11
C ILE A 42 -2.70 -3.11 -3.69
N ALA A 43 -2.35 -3.56 -4.89
CA ALA A 43 -1.10 -3.15 -5.53
C ALA A 43 -1.08 -1.64 -5.80
N ARG A 44 -2.18 -1.05 -6.30
CA ARG A 44 -2.30 0.40 -6.53
C ARG A 44 -2.15 1.20 -5.23
N VAL A 45 -2.86 0.81 -4.18
CA VAL A 45 -2.80 1.49 -2.87
C VAL A 45 -1.38 1.43 -2.30
N ARG A 46 -0.69 0.29 -2.43
CA ARG A 46 0.72 0.15 -2.02
C ARG A 46 1.66 1.08 -2.81
N THR A 47 1.47 1.19 -4.12
CA THR A 47 2.26 2.11 -4.95
C THR A 47 2.08 3.55 -4.49
N ILE A 48 0.84 4.01 -4.32
CA ILE A 48 0.53 5.37 -3.86
C ILE A 48 1.13 5.64 -2.48
N LEU A 49 1.05 4.66 -1.58
CA LEU A 49 1.62 4.79 -0.24
C LEU A 49 3.15 4.91 -0.29
N ALA A 50 3.81 4.10 -1.12
CA ALA A 50 5.26 4.16 -1.32
C ALA A 50 5.71 5.49 -1.95
N GLU A 51 4.96 6.02 -2.92
CA GLU A 51 5.21 7.33 -3.53
C GLU A 51 5.15 8.45 -2.49
N LYS A 52 4.10 8.47 -1.66
CA LYS A 52 3.93 9.47 -0.59
C LYS A 52 5.00 9.39 0.49
N GLN A 53 5.41 8.17 0.85
CA GLN A 53 6.52 7.97 1.77
C GLN A 53 7.85 8.44 1.15
N ARG A 54 8.06 8.21 -0.13
CA ARG A 54 9.27 8.70 -0.83
C ARG A 54 9.30 10.22 -0.90
N GLU A 55 8.16 10.86 -1.15
CA GLU A 55 8.03 12.32 -1.14
C GLU A 55 8.37 12.91 0.23
N SER A 56 7.83 12.34 1.32
CA SER A 56 8.11 12.83 2.67
C SER A 56 9.59 12.67 3.06
N LEU A 57 10.22 11.57 2.64
CA LEU A 57 11.65 11.35 2.84
C LEU A 57 12.52 12.30 2.00
N SER A 58 12.13 12.58 0.75
CA SER A 58 12.83 13.53 -0.13
C SER A 58 12.84 14.94 0.42
N VAL A 59 11.72 15.39 1.00
CA VAL A 59 11.64 16.69 1.69
C VAL A 59 12.56 16.73 2.92
N LYS A 60 12.62 15.63 3.68
CA LYS A 60 13.48 15.53 4.88
C LYS A 60 14.98 15.48 4.56
N GLY A 61 15.37 14.95 3.40
CA GLY A 61 16.77 14.90 2.97
C GLY A 61 17.38 16.25 2.58
N LYS A 62 16.56 17.22 2.16
CA LYS A 62 17.04 18.54 1.71
C LYS A 62 17.47 19.47 2.84
N THR A 63 17.10 19.19 4.08
CA THR A 63 17.44 20.02 5.25
C THR A 63 18.71 19.58 5.97
N SER A 64 19.32 18.46 5.58
CA SER A 64 20.48 17.86 6.24
C SER A 64 21.77 18.06 5.42
N THR A 65 22.13 19.29 5.11
CA THR A 65 23.48 19.61 4.63
C THR A 65 24.36 19.87 5.84
N LEU A 66 25.09 18.85 6.31
CA LEU A 66 26.17 19.07 7.28
C LEU A 66 27.25 19.93 6.60
N PRO A 67 27.77 20.99 7.25
CA PRO A 67 28.75 21.87 6.65
C PRO A 67 30.04 21.10 6.33
N HIS A 68 30.51 21.27 5.09
CA HIS A 68 31.76 20.68 4.63
C HIS A 68 32.94 21.26 5.44
N PRO A 69 33.78 20.45 6.10
CA PRO A 69 34.94 20.97 6.81
C PRO A 69 35.93 21.55 5.79
N LYS A 70 36.23 22.84 5.93
CA LYS A 70 37.29 23.49 5.14
C LYS A 70 38.64 22.88 5.53
N LYS A 71 39.39 22.39 4.53
CA LYS A 71 40.81 22.06 4.67
C LYS A 71 41.64 23.32 4.83
#